data_AF-F0TEZ3-F1
#
_entry.id   AF-F0TEZ3-F1
#
_cell.length_a   1.000
_cell.length_b   1.000
_cell.length_c   1.000
_cell.angle_alpha   90.00
_cell.angle_beta   90.00
_cell.angle_gamma   90.00
#
_symmetry.space_group_name_H-M   'P 1'
#
loop_
_entity.id
_entity.type
_entity.pdbx_description
1 polymer ?
#
loop_
_entity_poly.entity_id
_entity_poly.type
_entity_poly.pdbx_seq_one_letter_code
_entity_poly.pdbx_strand_id
1 'polypeptide(L)' 'MAKVLPVTIGNDVWLCGKVTVCPGVTIGNNVVVAAGSVVIHDIPDNVMVAGNPARMVKKVDFE' A
#
# COMPACT_ATOMS: atom_id res chain seq x y z
N MET A 1 22.09 -8.32 13.14
CA MET A 1 21.40 -9.20 12.15
C MET A 1 20.24 -8.41 11.56
N ALA A 2 20.05 -8.45 10.23
CA ALA A 2 18.86 -7.85 9.62
C ALA A 2 17.63 -8.74 9.90
N LYS A 3 16.57 -8.16 10.47
CA LYS A 3 15.30 -8.86 10.71
C LYS A 3 14.46 -8.77 9.44
N VAL A 4 14.11 -9.92 8.86
CA VAL A 4 13.13 -9.97 7.75
C VAL A 4 11.74 -9.81 8.37
N LEU A 5 11.05 -8.73 8.02
CA LEU A 5 9.67 -8.49 8.42
C LEU A 5 8.76 -8.78 7.23
N PRO A 6 7.72 -9.62 7.39
CA PRO A 6 6.82 -9.94 6.30
C PRO A 6 6.09 -8.69 5.82
N VAL A 7 5.76 -8.68 4.54
CA VAL A 7 4.83 -7.72 3.94
C VAL A 7 3.54 -8.46 3.65
N THR A 8 2.42 -7.90 4.10
CA THR A 8 1.08 -8.47 3.88
C THR A 8 0.36 -7.62 2.85
N ILE A 9 -0.17 -8.27 1.81
CA ILE A 9 -1.00 -7.64 0.79
C ILE A 9 -2.37 -8.30 0.87
N GLY A 10 -3.41 -7.50 1.14
CA GLY A 10 -4.80 -7.95 1.17
C GLY A 10 -5.36 -8.32 -0.19
N ASN A 11 -6.67 -8.55 -0.22
CA ASN A 11 -7.39 -8.89 -1.46
C ASN A 11 -7.70 -7.64 -2.29
N ASP A 12 -7.81 -7.81 -3.61
CA ASP A 12 -8.19 -6.76 -4.56
C ASP A 12 -7.33 -5.49 -4.47
N VAL A 13 -6.02 -5.69 -4.24
CA VAL A 13 -5.03 -4.62 -4.19
C VAL A 13 -4.43 -4.38 -5.57
N TRP A 14 -4.49 -3.14 -6.03
CA TRP A 14 -3.81 -2.71 -7.24
C TRP A 14 -2.53 -1.94 -6.91
N LEU A 15 -1.38 -2.61 -7.08
CA LEU A 15 -0.07 -1.97 -7.05
C LEU A 15 0.31 -1.53 -8.47
N CYS A 16 0.34 -0.21 -8.70
CA CYS A 16 0.80 0.33 -9.97
C CYS A 16 2.32 0.15 -10.15
N GLY A 17 2.82 0.52 -11.34
CA GLY A 17 4.25 0.36 -11.67
C GLY A 17 5.18 1.09 -10.69
N LYS A 18 6.33 0.44 -10.38
CA LYS A 18 7.41 1.02 -9.57
C LYS A 18 6.98 1.41 -8.14
N VAL A 19 6.04 0.69 -7.55
CA VAL A 19 5.73 0.81 -6.12
C VAL A 19 6.80 0.09 -5.29
N THR A 20 7.20 0.71 -4.19
CA THR A 20 8.08 0.11 -3.18
C THR A 20 7.29 -0.04 -1.88
N VAL A 21 7.27 -1.25 -1.30
CA VAL A 21 6.66 -1.51 0.01
C VAL A 21 7.76 -1.88 1.01
N CYS A 22 7.83 -1.16 2.12
CA CYS A 22 8.85 -1.39 3.14
C CYS A 22 8.54 -2.62 4.02
N PRO A 23 9.56 -3.26 4.62
CA PRO A 23 9.38 -4.43 5.47
C PRO A 23 8.42 -4.18 6.64
N GLY A 24 7.54 -5.14 6.93
CA GLY A 24 6.61 -5.07 8.06
C GLY A 24 5.28 -4.38 7.77
N VAL A 25 5.10 -3.83 6.56
CA VAL A 25 3.87 -3.14 6.17
C VAL A 25 2.75 -4.13 5.85
N THR A 26 1.54 -3.81 6.29
CA THR A 26 0.29 -4.43 5.89
C THR A 26 -0.51 -3.48 4.98
N ILE A 27 -0.85 -3.95 3.79
CA ILE A 27 -1.80 -3.28 2.89
C ILE A 27 -3.15 -3.98 3.04
N GLY A 28 -4.17 -3.21 3.40
CA GLY A 28 -5.55 -3.67 3.52
C GLY A 28 -6.16 -4.16 2.21
N ASN A 29 -7.44 -4.52 2.27
CA ASN A 29 -8.22 -4.96 1.12
C ASN A 29 -8.69 -3.76 0.30
N ASN A 30 -8.90 -3.97 -1.01
CA ASN A 30 -9.50 -2.97 -1.89
C ASN A 30 -8.66 -1.66 -1.85
N VAL A 31 -7.36 -1.79 -2.11
CA VAL A 31 -6.42 -0.65 -2.05
C VAL A 31 -5.81 -0.38 -3.41
N VAL A 32 -5.75 0.89 -3.81
CA VAL A 32 -4.99 1.34 -4.98
C VAL A 32 -3.74 2.09 -4.55
N VAL A 33 -2.57 1.61 -4.96
CA VAL A 33 -1.27 2.27 -4.71
C VAL A 33 -0.76 2.86 -6.02
N ALA A 34 -0.73 4.19 -6.11
CA ALA A 34 -0.31 4.90 -7.33
C ALA A 34 1.15 4.61 -7.72
N ALA A 35 1.47 4.77 -9.00
CA ALA A 35 2.80 4.49 -9.53
C ALA A 35 3.89 5.32 -8.82
N GLY A 36 5.05 4.70 -8.58
CA GLY A 36 6.19 5.36 -7.94
C GLY A 36 6.04 5.63 -6.44
N SER A 37 4.99 5.12 -5.79
CA SER A 37 4.78 5.33 -4.35
C SER A 37 5.73 4.51 -3.48
N VAL A 38 6.09 5.04 -2.30
CA VAL A 38 6.90 4.36 -1.29
C VAL A 38 6.09 4.20 -0.02
N VAL A 39 5.65 2.97 0.24
CA VAL A 39 4.77 2.62 1.35
C VAL A 39 5.63 2.27 2.57
N ILE A 40 5.63 3.17 3.56
CA ILE A 40 6.41 3.03 4.81
C ILE A 40 5.53 2.80 6.06
N HIS A 41 4.21 2.78 5.89
CA HIS A 41 3.21 2.59 6.94
C HIS A 41 2.09 1.70 6.43
N ASP A 42 1.38 1.05 7.36
CA ASP A 42 0.20 0.26 7.03
C ASP A 42 -0.87 1.09 6.33
N ILE A 43 -1.57 0.46 5.39
CA ILE A 43 -2.64 1.08 4.61
C ILE A 43 -3.96 0.42 5.00
N PRO A 44 -4.98 1.18 5.42
CA PRO A 44 -6.30 0.63 5.73
C PRO A 44 -7.04 0.18 4.45
N ASP A 45 -8.13 -0.56 4.63
CA ASP A 45 -8.99 -1.00 3.53
C ASP A 45 -9.67 0.17 2.80
N ASN A 46 -10.07 -0.04 1.54
CA ASN A 46 -10.92 0.88 0.75
C ASN A 46 -10.34 2.28 0.53
N VAL A 47 -9.04 2.37 0.25
CA VAL A 47 -8.37 3.66 0.00
C VAL A 47 -7.46 3.64 -1.22
N MET A 48 -7.24 4.83 -1.76
CA MET A 48 -6.18 5.09 -2.72
C MET A 48 -5.07 5.87 -2.02
N VAL A 49 -3.83 5.40 -2.16
CA VAL A 49 -2.64 6.09 -1.65
C VAL A 49 -1.69 6.46 -2.78
N ALA A 50 -0.91 7.53 -2.57
CA ALA A 50 0.12 7.96 -3.51
C ALA A 50 1.29 8.66 -2.80
N GLY A 51 2.44 8.69 -3.46
CA GLY A 51 3.58 9.53 -3.10
C GLY A 51 4.72 8.79 -2.40
N ASN A 52 5.79 9.55 -2.12
CA ASN A 52 6.95 9.10 -1.36
C ASN A 52 7.23 10.12 -0.24
N PRO A 53 6.81 9.84 1.01
CA PRO A 53 6.14 8.63 1.46
C PRO A 53 4.66 8.57 1.05
N ALA A 54 4.11 7.37 0.89
CA ALA A 54 2.72 7.17 0.49
C ALA A 54 1.75 7.74 1.53
N ARG A 55 0.71 8.45 1.07
CA ARG A 55 -0.35 9.04 1.89
C ARG A 55 -1.71 8.76 1.26
N MET A 56 -2.74 8.64 2.09
CA MET A 56 -4.12 8.52 1.62
C MET A 56 -4.50 9.76 0.80
N VAL A 57 -4.92 9.53 -0.44
CA VAL A 57 -5.42 10.55 -1.37
C VAL A 57 -6.93 10.65 -1.25
N LYS A 58 -7.62 9.50 -1.28
CA LYS A 58 -9.07 9.40 -1.19
C LYS A 58 -9.50 8.02 -0.71
N LYS A 59 -10.76 7.92 -0.27
CA LYS A 59 -11.45 6.62 -0.17
C LYS A 59 -11.82 6.12 -1.56
N VAL A 60 -11.96 4.82 -1.69
CA VAL A 60 -12.39 4.17 -2.93
C VAL A 60 -13.61 3.32 -2.61
N ASP A 61 -14.67 3.52 -3.37
CA ASP A 61 -15.85 2.69 -3.32
C ASP A 61 -15.68 1.61 -4.39
N PHE A 62 -15.59 0.35 -3.96
CA PHE A 62 -15.60 -0.81 -4.84
C PHE A 62 -17.01 -1.39 -4.78
N GLU A 63 -17.82 -1.05 -5.79
CA GLU A 63 -19.14 -1.66 -6.02
C GLU A 63 -19.01 -3.11 -6.50
#